data_AF-A0A257NP72-F1
#
_entry.id   AF-A0A257NP72-F1
#
_cell.length_a   1.000
_cell.length_b   1.000
_cell.length_c   1.000
_cell.angle_alpha   90.00
_cell.angle_beta   90.00
_cell.angle_gamma   90.00
#
_symmetry.space_group_name_H-M   'P 1'
#
loop_
_entity.id
_entity.type
_entity.pdbx_description
1 polymer ?
#
loop_
_entity_poly.entity_id
_entity_poly.type
_entity_poly.pdbx_seq_one_letter_code
_entity_poly.pdbx_strand_id
1 'polypeptide(L)'
;MESEQTHRSKRTVVTRGISFALVAALAFGAGLVVGGGNSSSSLVSHLPLIGNQLDATPDQSADLTDFWEAWNALDANYVITHASSTLPSVKDRLYGAISGLASSYGDPYTVFFPPKQAKAFSDNISGSFAGVGMEIDVKNNV
;
A
#
# COMPACT_ATOMS: atom_id res chain seq x y z
N MET A 1 -54.89 48.99 22.25
CA MET A 1 -53.58 48.61 22.83
C MET A 1 -53.51 47.08 22.79
N GLU A 2 -52.32 46.49 22.69
CA GLU A 2 -52.02 45.05 22.47
C GLU A 2 -52.01 44.51 21.03
N SER A 3 -50.84 44.63 20.40
CA SER A 3 -50.33 43.61 19.46
C SER A 3 -48.82 43.80 19.24
N GLU A 4 -47.97 43.38 20.19
CA GLU A 4 -46.50 43.46 20.01
C GLU A 4 -45.63 42.44 20.78
N GLN A 5 -46.08 41.19 21.00
CA GLN A 5 -45.31 40.25 21.84
C GLN A 5 -45.01 38.84 21.28
N THR A 6 -45.30 38.52 20.01
CA THR A 6 -45.09 37.14 19.51
C THR A 6 -43.82 36.90 18.68
N HIS A 7 -43.03 37.93 18.37
CA HIS A 7 -41.94 37.80 17.40
C HIS A 7 -40.55 37.47 17.99
N ARG A 8 -40.37 37.49 19.32
CA ARG A 8 -39.05 37.34 19.97
C ARG A 8 -38.64 35.88 20.25
N SER A 9 -39.61 34.97 20.48
CA SER A 9 -39.34 33.59 20.91
C SER A 9 -38.81 32.68 19.78
N LYS A 10 -39.34 32.84 18.55
CA LYS A 10 -38.97 31.98 17.40
C LYS A 10 -37.51 32.14 16.97
N ARG A 11 -36.94 33.35 17.11
CA ARG A 11 -35.51 33.61 16.79
C ARG A 11 -34.57 32.85 17.72
N THR A 12 -34.86 32.78 19.02
CA THR A 12 -33.99 32.11 20.00
C THR A 12 -33.96 30.58 19.81
N VAL A 13 -35.09 29.97 19.41
CA VAL A 13 -35.15 28.53 19.13
C VAL A 13 -34.37 28.17 17.87
N VAL A 14 -34.48 28.99 16.81
CA VAL A 14 -33.72 28.80 15.57
C VAL A 14 -32.22 28.97 15.80
N THR A 15 -31.80 30.01 16.54
CA THR A 15 -30.37 30.21 16.85
C THR A 15 -29.80 29.04 17.65
N ARG A 16 -30.55 28.49 18.62
CA ARG A 16 -30.12 27.31 19.39
C ARG A 16 -30.01 26.05 18.53
N GLY A 17 -30.92 25.85 17.57
CA GLY A 17 -30.83 24.74 16.62
C GLY A 17 -29.60 24.82 15.71
N ILE A 18 -29.27 26.03 15.23
CA ILE A 18 -28.08 26.26 14.42
C ILE A 18 -26.81 25.99 15.24
N SER A 19 -26.73 26.47 16.49
CA SER A 19 -25.59 26.19 17.37
C SER A 19 -25.40 24.70 17.61
N PHE A 20 -26.49 23.94 17.81
CA PHE A 20 -26.41 22.49 18.00
C PHE A 20 -25.93 21.76 16.74
N ALA A 21 -26.43 22.15 15.56
CA ALA A 21 -25.98 21.57 14.29
C ALA A 21 -24.50 21.85 14.01
N LEU A 22 -24.03 23.05 14.37
CA LEU A 22 -22.63 23.44 14.20
C LEU A 22 -21.70 22.64 15.13
N VAL A 23 -22.12 22.43 16.38
CA VAL A 23 -21.39 21.57 17.34
C VAL A 23 -21.37 20.11 16.87
N ALA A 24 -22.50 19.59 16.35
CA ALA A 24 -22.56 18.23 15.82
C ALA A 24 -21.66 18.05 14.59
N ALA A 25 -21.62 19.03 13.68
CA ALA A 25 -20.74 19.01 12.51
C ALA A 25 -19.25 19.06 12.90
N LEU A 26 -18.90 19.89 13.89
CA LEU A 26 -17.53 19.95 14.43
C LEU A 26 -17.14 18.66 15.14
N ALA A 27 -18.03 18.07 15.94
CA ALA A 27 -17.79 16.80 16.62
C ALA A 27 -17.61 15.65 15.61
N PHE A 28 -18.42 15.62 14.55
CA PHE A 28 -18.29 14.65 13.47
C PHE A 28 -16.98 14.83 12.68
N GLY A 29 -16.62 16.07 12.34
CA GLY A 29 -15.36 16.39 11.68
C GLY A 29 -14.13 16.01 12.52
N ALA A 30 -14.15 16.32 13.82
CA ALA A 30 -13.10 15.91 14.75
C ALA A 30 -13.02 14.38 14.89
N GLY A 31 -14.17 13.70 14.94
CA GLY A 31 -14.22 12.23 14.94
C GLY A 31 -13.60 11.60 13.69
N LEU A 32 -13.82 12.18 12.51
CA LEU A 32 -13.19 11.72 11.27
C LEU A 32 -11.67 11.95 11.25
N VAL A 33 -11.19 13.08 11.76
CA VAL A 33 -9.74 13.37 11.83
C VAL A 33 -9.03 12.46 12.83
N VAL A 34 -9.62 12.24 14.00
CA VAL A 34 -9.06 11.36 15.04
C VAL A 34 -9.16 9.88 14.66
N GLY A 35 -10.25 9.46 14.01
CA GLY A 35 -10.43 8.09 13.52
C GLY A 35 -9.67 7.76 12.23
N GLY A 36 -9.28 8.78 11.46
CA GLY A 36 -8.60 8.62 10.17
C GLY A 36 -7.10 8.32 10.25
N GLY A 37 -6.48 8.46 11.43
CA GLY A 37 -5.03 8.25 11.60
C GLY A 37 -4.57 6.79 11.58
N ASN A 38 -5.42 5.84 11.99
CA ASN A 38 -4.99 4.47 12.27
C ASN A 38 -6.01 3.36 11.92
N SER A 39 -7.23 3.68 11.44
CA SER A 39 -8.31 2.68 11.27
C SER A 39 -9.12 2.79 9.97
N SER A 40 -8.80 3.75 9.11
CA SER A 40 -9.45 3.91 7.80
C SER A 40 -8.94 2.92 6.75
N SER A 41 -7.73 2.37 6.93
CA SER A 41 -7.18 1.34 6.04
C SER A 41 -7.84 -0.03 6.20
N SER A 42 -8.28 -0.39 7.40
CA SER A 42 -8.85 -1.71 7.70
C SER A 42 -10.31 -1.87 7.25
N LEU A 43 -11.09 -0.79 7.16
CA LEU A 43 -12.46 -0.84 6.65
C LEU A 43 -12.51 -0.84 5.11
N VAL A 44 -11.56 -0.16 4.45
CA VAL A 44 -11.46 -0.14 2.98
C VAL A 44 -10.92 -1.46 2.43
N SER A 45 -10.03 -2.14 3.15
CA SER A 45 -9.50 -3.46 2.75
C SER A 45 -10.52 -4.61 2.82
N HIS A 46 -11.63 -4.45 3.55
CA HIS A 46 -12.73 -5.42 3.61
C HIS A 46 -13.83 -5.21 2.56
N LEU A 47 -13.67 -4.26 1.64
CA LEU A 47 -14.56 -4.14 0.48
C LEU A 47 -14.11 -5.17 -0.58
N PRO A 48 -14.88 -6.24 -0.82
CA PRO A 48 -14.48 -7.35 -1.70
C PRO A 48 -14.30 -6.96 -3.18
N LEU A 49 -14.58 -5.70 -3.53
CA LEU A 49 -14.54 -5.18 -4.89
C LEU A 49 -13.47 -4.10 -5.15
N ILE A 50 -12.78 -3.59 -4.12
CA ILE A 50 -11.92 -2.38 -4.25
C ILE A 50 -10.47 -2.58 -3.78
N GLY A 51 -10.16 -3.60 -2.97
CA GLY A 51 -8.80 -3.83 -2.45
C GLY A 51 -8.09 -5.01 -3.11
N ASN A 52 -6.82 -4.85 -3.47
CA ASN A 52 -5.91 -5.95 -3.82
C ASN A 52 -6.08 -7.12 -2.83
N GLN A 53 -6.45 -8.29 -3.36
CA GLN A 53 -7.09 -9.42 -2.67
C GLN A 53 -6.18 -10.25 -1.75
N LEU A 54 -5.29 -9.64 -0.98
CA LEU A 54 -4.45 -10.33 -0.01
C LEU A 54 -4.45 -9.58 1.31
N ASP A 55 -4.57 -10.33 2.41
CA ASP A 55 -4.50 -9.79 3.75
C ASP A 55 -3.08 -9.30 4.05
N ALA A 56 -2.92 -7.98 4.19
CA ALA A 56 -1.66 -7.35 4.53
C ALA A 56 -1.49 -7.18 6.05
N THR A 57 -2.40 -7.74 6.86
CA THR A 57 -2.31 -7.70 8.31
C THR A 57 -1.09 -8.50 8.76
N PRO A 58 -0.17 -7.92 9.55
CA PRO A 58 0.97 -8.64 10.08
C PRO A 58 0.53 -9.79 10.99
N ASP A 59 1.07 -10.98 10.75
CA ASP A 59 0.93 -12.11 11.66
C ASP A 59 1.64 -11.78 12.99
N GLN A 60 0.86 -11.69 14.07
CA GLN A 60 1.38 -11.36 15.39
C GLN A 60 2.27 -12.46 15.99
N SER A 61 2.23 -13.68 15.44
CA SER A 61 3.12 -14.78 15.84
C SER A 61 4.50 -14.71 15.19
N ALA A 62 4.66 -13.92 14.12
CA ALA A 62 5.93 -13.70 13.46
C ALA A 62 6.70 -12.57 14.16
N ASP A 63 7.68 -12.94 14.99
CA ASP A 63 8.63 -11.99 15.56
C ASP A 63 9.71 -11.64 14.51
N LEU A 64 9.81 -10.35 14.16
CA LEU A 64 10.77 -9.84 13.20
C LEU A 64 12.03 -9.28 13.87
N THR A 65 12.24 -9.49 15.17
CA THR A 65 13.42 -9.00 15.90
C THR A 65 14.73 -9.47 15.25
N ASP A 66 14.86 -10.77 14.99
CA ASP A 66 16.05 -11.35 14.34
C ASP A 66 16.24 -10.79 12.92
N PHE A 67 15.14 -10.56 12.20
CA PHE A 67 15.16 -9.97 10.86
C PHE A 67 15.73 -8.54 10.91
N TRP A 68 15.29 -7.72 11.86
CA TRP A 68 15.77 -6.35 12.00
C TRP A 68 17.20 -6.29 12.51
N GLU A 69 17.61 -7.22 13.38
CA GLU A 69 19.01 -7.34 13.80
C GLU A 69 19.92 -7.61 12.60
N ALA A 70 19.57 -8.61 11.77
CA ALA A 70 20.31 -8.91 10.55
C ALA A 70 20.31 -7.73 9.56
N TRP A 71 19.16 -7.07 9.38
CA TRP A 71 19.05 -5.89 8.52
C TRP A 71 19.98 -4.77 8.96
N ASN A 72 19.99 -4.44 10.25
CA ASN A 72 20.81 -3.37 10.81
C ASN A 72 22.29 -3.75 10.82
N ALA A 73 22.61 -5.01 11.10
CA ALA A 73 23.97 -5.52 11.02
C ALA A 73 24.52 -5.38 9.59
N LEU A 74 23.72 -5.71 8.57
CA LEU A 74 24.09 -5.49 7.18
C LEU A 74 24.22 -4.00 6.86
N ASP A 75 23.27 -3.15 7.25
CA ASP A 75 23.35 -1.71 6.95
C ASP A 75 24.57 -1.04 7.58
N ALA A 76 24.93 -1.41 8.81
CA ALA A 76 26.06 -0.84 9.53
C ALA A 76 27.42 -1.38 9.08
N ASN A 77 27.50 -2.67 8.72
CA ASN A 77 28.78 -3.35 8.45
C ASN A 77 29.04 -3.63 6.97
N TYR A 78 28.09 -3.36 6.07
CA TYR A 78 28.29 -3.63 4.64
C TYR A 78 29.27 -2.64 4.02
N VAL A 79 30.43 -3.17 3.65
CA VAL A 79 31.47 -2.42 2.94
C VAL A 79 31.32 -2.66 1.43
N ILE A 80 31.16 -1.57 0.68
CA ILE A 80 31.21 -1.59 -0.78
C ILE A 80 32.65 -1.96 -1.19
N THR A 81 32.84 -3.21 -1.58
CA THR A 81 34.13 -3.72 -2.09
C THR A 81 34.04 -3.92 -3.61
N HIS A 82 35.13 -4.34 -4.24
CA HIS A 82 35.19 -4.63 -5.68
C HIS A 82 34.14 -5.64 -6.17
N ALA A 83 33.51 -6.42 -5.28
CA ALA A 83 32.45 -7.38 -5.59
C ALA A 83 31.04 -6.76 -5.66
N SER A 84 30.84 -5.55 -5.11
CA SER A 84 29.53 -4.88 -5.10
C SER A 84 29.73 -3.41 -5.47
N SER A 85 29.33 -3.04 -6.67
CA SER A 85 29.53 -1.68 -7.18
C SER A 85 28.63 -0.63 -6.53
N THR A 86 27.52 -1.03 -5.90
CA THR A 86 26.53 -0.13 -5.29
C THR A 86 25.83 -0.76 -4.10
N LEU A 87 25.38 0.07 -3.16
CA LEU A 87 24.51 -0.38 -2.08
C LEU A 87 23.09 -0.59 -2.63
N PRO A 88 22.45 -1.74 -2.37
CA PRO A 88 21.08 -1.98 -2.81
C PRO A 88 20.11 -0.99 -2.14
N SER A 89 19.11 -0.54 -2.90
CA SER A 89 18.09 0.35 -2.36
C SER A 89 17.23 -0.36 -1.32
N VAL A 90 16.54 0.38 -0.47
CA VAL A 90 15.61 -0.19 0.53
C VAL A 90 14.56 -1.08 -0.14
N LYS A 91 14.08 -0.70 -1.32
CA LYS A 91 13.12 -1.52 -2.09
C LYS A 91 13.73 -2.83 -2.58
N ASP A 92 14.98 -2.80 -3.05
CA ASP A 92 15.67 -4.01 -3.51
C ASP A 92 15.90 -4.99 -2.35
N ARG A 93 16.28 -4.47 -1.18
CA ARG A 93 16.43 -5.28 0.04
C ARG A 93 15.10 -5.88 0.50
N LEU A 94 14.02 -5.09 0.48
CA LEU A 94 12.68 -5.56 0.82
C LEU A 94 12.20 -6.66 -0.14
N TYR A 95 12.35 -6.45 -1.45
CA TYR A 95 12.01 -7.46 -2.45
C TYR A 95 12.89 -8.71 -2.32
N GLY A 96 14.17 -8.57 -1.99
CA GLY A 96 15.05 -9.70 -1.67
C GLY A 96 14.56 -10.50 -0.46
N ALA A 97 14.10 -9.84 0.60
CA ALA A 97 13.53 -10.51 1.77
C ALA A 97 12.25 -11.29 1.40
N ILE A 98 11.36 -10.70 0.59
CA ILE A 98 10.14 -11.38 0.11
C ILE A 98 10.49 -12.57 -0.79
N SER A 99 11.49 -12.43 -1.67
CA SER A 99 11.99 -13.55 -2.47
C SER A 99 12.57 -14.68 -1.61
N GLY A 100 13.31 -14.35 -0.55
CA GLY A 100 13.82 -15.32 0.42
C GLY A 100 12.68 -16.04 1.15
N LEU A 101 11.64 -15.30 1.54
CA LEU A 101 10.43 -15.88 2.13
C LEU A 101 9.70 -16.81 1.16
N ALA A 102 9.55 -16.45 -0.11
CA ALA A 102 8.97 -17.35 -1.11
C ALA A 102 9.82 -18.62 -1.30
N SER A 103 11.15 -18.47 -1.28
CA SER A 103 12.09 -19.58 -1.45
C SER A 103 12.09 -20.55 -0.25
N SER A 104 11.70 -20.11 0.95
CA SER A 104 11.67 -20.96 2.14
C SER A 104 10.61 -22.08 2.07
N TYR A 105 9.62 -21.93 1.19
CA TYR A 105 8.62 -22.97 0.92
C TYR A 105 9.19 -24.17 0.16
N GLY A 106 10.41 -24.08 -0.40
CA GLY A 106 11.10 -25.19 -1.06
C GLY A 106 10.44 -25.69 -2.34
N ASP A 107 9.40 -25.00 -2.82
CA ASP A 107 8.69 -25.32 -4.05
C ASP A 107 9.27 -24.51 -5.23
N PRO A 108 9.78 -25.15 -6.29
CA PRO A 108 10.32 -24.45 -7.46
C PRO A 108 9.30 -23.61 -8.21
N TYR A 109 8.00 -23.79 -7.97
CA TYR A 109 6.94 -22.99 -8.57
C TYR A 109 6.50 -21.80 -7.71
N THR A 110 6.97 -21.71 -6.47
CA THR A 110 6.69 -20.61 -5.56
C THR A 110 7.80 -19.55 -5.68
N VAL A 111 7.57 -18.56 -6.54
CA VAL A 111 8.53 -17.49 -6.81
C VAL A 111 7.90 -16.11 -6.66
N PHE A 112 8.66 -15.17 -6.10
CA PHE A 112 8.27 -13.76 -6.05
C PHE A 112 8.86 -13.00 -7.24
N PHE A 113 8.02 -12.27 -7.96
CA PHE A 113 8.44 -11.38 -9.03
C PHE A 113 8.31 -9.91 -8.60
N PRO A 114 9.41 -9.14 -8.54
CA PRO A 114 9.36 -7.70 -8.38
C PRO A 114 8.51 -7.04 -9.48
N PRO A 115 7.89 -5.86 -9.26
CA PRO A 115 6.90 -5.28 -10.18
C PRO A 115 7.34 -5.19 -11.65
N LYS A 116 8.62 -4.87 -11.91
CA LYS A 116 9.17 -4.82 -13.27
C LYS A 116 9.19 -6.19 -13.94
N GLN A 117 9.61 -7.22 -13.20
CA GLN A 117 9.66 -8.59 -13.69
C GLN A 117 8.25 -9.18 -13.81
N ALA A 118 7.38 -8.92 -12.85
CA ALA A 118 5.98 -9.35 -12.87
C ALA A 118 5.26 -8.78 -14.10
N LYS A 119 5.51 -7.50 -14.43
CA LYS A 119 4.98 -6.89 -15.64
C LYS A 119 5.51 -7.58 -16.91
N ALA A 120 6.82 -7.76 -17.04
CA ALA A 120 7.40 -8.45 -18.19
C ALA A 120 6.88 -9.89 -18.34
N PHE A 121 6.72 -10.62 -17.23
CA PHE A 121 6.16 -11.97 -17.21
C PHE A 121 4.68 -11.98 -17.66
N SER A 122 3.87 -11.04 -17.16
CA SER A 122 2.48 -10.88 -17.58
C SER A 122 2.36 -10.49 -19.05
N ASP A 123 3.24 -9.60 -19.54
CA ASP A 123 3.27 -9.17 -20.94
C ASP A 123 3.66 -10.36 -21.85
N ASN A 124 4.61 -11.22 -21.42
CA ASN A 124 4.99 -12.45 -22.12
C ASN A 124 3.86 -13.50 -22.15
N ILE A 125 3.16 -13.72 -21.03
CA ILE A 125 2.05 -14.70 -20.95
C ILE A 125 0.83 -14.23 -21.72
N SER A 126 0.52 -12.94 -21.67
CA SER A 126 -0.61 -12.35 -22.41
C SER A 126 -0.39 -12.34 -23.92
N GLY A 127 0.78 -12.77 -24.40
CA GLY A 127 1.11 -12.79 -25.83
C GLY A 127 1.34 -11.39 -26.40
N SER A 128 1.49 -10.37 -25.55
CA SER A 128 1.85 -9.01 -25.96
C SER A 128 3.35 -8.94 -26.24
N PHE A 129 3.82 -9.69 -27.23
CA PHE A 129 5.18 -9.58 -27.73
C PHE A 129 5.32 -8.26 -28.48
N ALA A 130 5.93 -7.26 -27.85
CA ALA A 130 6.44 -6.09 -28.56
C ALA A 130 7.74 -6.48 -29.28
N GLY A 131 7.62 -6.95 -30.51
CA GLY A 131 8.74 -7.25 -31.39
C GLY A 131 8.82 -6.28 -32.57
N VAL A 132 10.03 -6.01 -33.07
CA VAL A 132 10.24 -5.19 -34.27
C VAL A 132 9.87 -5.95 -35.56
N GLY A 133 9.57 -7.26 -35.47
CA GLY A 133 9.24 -8.10 -36.63
C GLY A 133 10.45 -8.44 -37.51
N MET A 134 11.63 -8.66 -36.91
CA MET A 134 12.81 -9.09 -37.67
C MET A 134 12.87 -10.61 -37.75
N GLU A 135 12.63 -11.13 -38.94
CA GLU A 135 12.88 -12.53 -39.30
C GLU A 135 14.35 -12.68 -39.73
N ILE A 136 15.06 -13.63 -39.14
CA ILE A 136 16.43 -13.98 -39.53
C ILE A 136 16.33 -15.27 -40.36
N ASP A 137 16.52 -15.16 -41.67
CA ASP A 137 16.71 -16.31 -42.56
C ASP A 137 18.21 -16.49 -42.85
N VAL A 138 18.73 -17.69 -42.62
CA VAL A 138 20.13 -18.01 -42.92
C VAL A 138 20.21 -18.42 -44.38
N LYS A 139 20.42 -17.43 -45.26
CA LYS A 139 20.60 -17.69 -46.67
C LYS A 139 22.07 -18.01 -47.00
N ASN A 140 22.27 -19.29 -47.31
CA ASN A 140 23.39 -19.93 -48.01
C ASN A 140 24.62 -20.35 -47.19
N ASN A 141 24.80 -21.67 -47.24
CA ASN A 141 26.04 -22.39 -47.07
C ASN A 141 26.84 -22.24 -48.39
N VAL A 142 27.70 -21.23 -48.46
CA VAL A 142 28.77 -21.11 -49.47
C VAL A 142 30.11 -20.93 -48.77
#